data_AF-A0A1I3EJB3-F1
#
_entry.id   AF-A0A1I3EJB3-F1
#
_cell.length_a   1.000
_cell.length_b   1.000
_cell.length_c   1.000
_cell.angle_alpha   90.00
_cell.angle_beta   90.00
_cell.angle_gamma   90.00
#
_symmetry.space_group_name_H-M   'P 1'
#
loop_
_entity.id
_entity.type
_entity.pdbx_description
1 polymer ?
#
loop_
_entity_poly.entity_id
_entity_poly.type
_entity_poly.pdbx_seq_one_letter_code
_entity_poly.pdbx_strand_id
1 'polypeptide(L)'
;MSRSRTYARWHDHANAVDPSVHLRDWLTDRVSLTYKLMAHCQQFRVQRLRQQRAMCLAEEWQAIGLPRRLQVQERDVLLRCDDHPMVLGHTVLALDATTTEWPFFGTLGERSLGTTLFGDPLVQRGQLQFARLYGDHPLVRRMCAASGKDNFPYPLWARRSAFRRKTGVMLVTEVFFPEIEELRRARPDIKLLSPDFSVSSDLSRHIHPAHQLLSFGAAR
;
A
#
# COMPACT_ATOMS: atom_id res chain seq x y z
N MET A 1 -5.29 -28.80 -12.87
CA MET A 1 -6.45 -28.13 -12.24
C MET A 1 -5.91 -27.10 -11.25
N SER A 2 -5.94 -25.81 -11.59
CA SER A 2 -5.51 -24.75 -10.66
C SER A 2 -6.52 -24.67 -9.52
N ARG A 3 -6.08 -24.86 -8.28
CA ARG A 3 -6.94 -24.60 -7.11
C ARG A 3 -7.29 -23.10 -7.12
N SER A 4 -8.57 -22.78 -7.20
CA SER A 4 -9.11 -21.45 -6.91
C SER A 4 -8.59 -21.00 -5.53
N ARG A 5 -7.72 -20.00 -5.48
CA ARG A 5 -7.22 -19.32 -4.27
C ARG A 5 -7.79 -17.90 -4.20
N THR A 6 -9.05 -17.81 -3.81
CA THR A 6 -9.76 -16.54 -3.60
C THR A 6 -9.25 -15.76 -2.38
N TYR A 7 -8.43 -16.38 -1.53
CA TYR A 7 -7.76 -15.78 -0.39
C TYR A 7 -6.25 -15.99 -0.46
N ALA A 8 -5.51 -15.07 0.15
CA ALA A 8 -4.05 -15.08 0.18
C ALA A 8 -3.50 -15.73 1.46
N ARG A 9 -2.35 -16.40 1.34
CA ARG A 9 -1.54 -16.79 2.51
C ARG A 9 -0.54 -15.68 2.80
N TRP A 10 -0.74 -14.99 3.91
CA TRP A 10 0.12 -13.90 4.36
C TRP A 10 1.26 -14.44 5.24
N HIS A 11 2.45 -13.88 5.04
CA HIS A 11 3.67 -14.26 5.73
C HIS A 11 4.34 -13.02 6.33
N ASP A 12 4.96 -13.18 7.49
CA ASP A 12 5.63 -12.08 8.21
C ASP A 12 7.04 -11.75 7.67
N HIS A 13 7.54 -12.56 6.73
CA HIS A 13 8.86 -12.40 6.14
C HIS A 13 8.81 -12.54 4.61
N ALA A 14 9.41 -11.58 3.89
CA ALA A 14 9.40 -11.52 2.43
C ALA A 14 10.01 -12.75 1.72
N ASN A 15 10.96 -13.46 2.33
CA ASN A 15 11.56 -14.66 1.73
C ASN A 15 10.54 -15.80 1.57
N ALA A 16 9.46 -15.80 2.36
CA ALA A 16 8.41 -16.81 2.25
C ALA A 16 7.58 -16.69 0.96
N VAL A 17 7.69 -15.56 0.24
CA VAL A 17 7.01 -15.34 -1.04
C VAL A 17 7.95 -15.36 -2.24
N ASP A 18 9.22 -15.74 -2.03
CA ASP A 18 10.23 -15.95 -3.07
C ASP A 18 10.29 -14.82 -4.12
N PRO A 19 10.52 -13.55 -3.73
CA PRO A 19 10.61 -12.45 -4.67
C PRO A 19 11.99 -12.41 -5.35
N SER A 20 12.04 -11.86 -6.57
CA SER A 20 13.32 -11.43 -7.16
C SER A 20 14.01 -10.40 -6.26
N VAL A 21 15.32 -10.19 -6.45
CA VAL A 21 16.07 -9.17 -5.68
C VAL A 21 15.47 -7.77 -5.85
N HIS A 22 15.15 -7.39 -7.09
CA HIS A 22 14.55 -6.09 -7.39
C HIS A 22 13.17 -5.94 -6.75
N LEU A 23 12.33 -6.98 -6.84
CA LEU A 23 11.00 -6.95 -6.24
C LEU A 23 11.07 -6.96 -4.71
N ARG A 24 12.06 -7.61 -4.12
CA ARG A 24 12.30 -7.60 -2.67
C ARG A 24 12.53 -6.20 -2.14
N ASP A 25 13.26 -5.37 -2.88
CA ASP A 25 13.50 -3.96 -2.52
C ASP A 25 12.20 -3.15 -2.56
N TRP A 26 11.29 -3.43 -3.48
CA TRP A 26 9.96 -2.81 -3.51
C TRP A 26 9.06 -3.32 -2.38
N LEU A 27 9.03 -4.63 -2.14
CA LEU A 27 8.19 -5.25 -1.12
C LEU A 27 8.58 -4.80 0.28
N THR A 28 9.87 -4.80 0.61
CA THR A 28 10.34 -4.63 1.99
C THR A 28 10.53 -3.18 2.42
N ASP A 29 10.38 -2.22 1.49
CA ASP A 29 10.61 -0.81 1.80
C ASP A 29 9.65 -0.29 2.88
N ARG A 30 10.21 0.28 3.93
CA ARG A 30 9.46 0.84 5.06
C ARG A 30 9.07 2.31 4.84
N VAL A 31 9.67 2.98 3.87
CA VAL A 31 9.28 4.33 3.44
C VAL A 31 7.97 4.26 2.66
N SER A 32 7.30 5.40 2.48
CA SER A 32 6.12 5.49 1.63
C SER A 32 6.46 5.08 0.19
N LEU A 33 5.71 4.10 -0.32
CA LEU A 33 5.85 3.61 -1.69
C LEU A 33 5.66 4.73 -2.71
N THR A 34 4.79 5.70 -2.41
CA THR A 34 4.59 6.89 -3.22
C THR A 34 5.88 7.68 -3.43
N TYR A 35 6.64 7.96 -2.36
CA TYR A 35 7.91 8.68 -2.48
C TYR A 35 8.92 7.90 -3.31
N LYS A 36 8.98 6.58 -3.12
CA LYS A 36 9.87 5.71 -3.90
C LYS A 36 9.51 5.71 -5.38
N LEU A 37 8.23 5.58 -5.72
CA LEU A 37 7.77 5.64 -7.11
C LEU A 37 8.05 6.99 -7.76
N MET A 38 7.81 8.11 -7.06
CA MET A 38 8.13 9.46 -7.55
C MET A 38 9.62 9.65 -7.88
N ALA A 39 10.51 8.95 -7.17
CA ALA A 39 11.95 9.00 -7.45
C ALA A 39 12.38 8.10 -8.64
N HIS A 40 11.46 7.32 -9.21
CA HIS A 40 11.71 6.36 -10.28
C HIS A 40 10.96 6.69 -11.58
N CYS A 41 10.27 7.83 -11.67
CA CYS A 41 9.56 8.26 -12.87
C CYS A 41 9.58 9.79 -13.04
N GLN A 42 9.24 10.28 -14.22
CA GLN A 42 9.09 11.73 -14.45
C GLN A 42 7.71 12.22 -14.00
N GLN A 43 6.69 11.41 -14.26
CA GLN A 43 5.30 11.72 -13.95
C GLN A 43 4.68 10.65 -13.08
N PHE A 44 4.47 11.01 -11.82
CA PHE A 44 3.72 10.19 -10.88
C PHE A 44 2.27 10.68 -10.79
N ARG A 45 1.30 9.76 -10.84
CA ARG A 45 -0.09 10.07 -10.48
C ARG A 45 -0.80 8.92 -9.79
N VAL A 46 -1.84 9.26 -9.05
CA VAL A 46 -2.76 8.30 -8.45
C VAL A 46 -4.07 8.34 -9.23
N GLN A 47 -4.47 7.23 -9.83
CA GLN A 47 -5.78 7.10 -10.46
C GLN A 47 -6.73 6.39 -9.50
N ARG A 48 -7.81 7.06 -9.07
CA ARG A 48 -8.83 6.41 -8.23
C ARG A 48 -9.71 5.51 -9.08
N LEU A 49 -9.75 4.22 -8.74
CA LEU A 49 -10.66 3.26 -9.39
C LEU A 49 -12.02 3.24 -8.72
N ARG A 50 -12.04 3.22 -7.38
CA ARG A 50 -13.27 3.20 -6.59
C ARG A 50 -13.03 3.71 -5.18
N GLN A 51 -14.08 4.23 -4.57
CA GLN A 51 -14.15 4.53 -3.15
C GLN A 51 -15.60 4.42 -2.71
N GLN A 52 -15.96 3.35 -2.00
CA GLN A 52 -17.35 2.98 -1.75
C GLN A 52 -17.48 2.06 -0.53
N ARG A 53 -18.71 1.80 -0.11
CA ARG A 53 -18.99 0.70 0.81
C ARG A 53 -18.89 -0.63 0.04
N ALA A 54 -18.16 -1.59 0.58
CA ALA A 54 -18.00 -2.91 0.00
C ALA A 54 -17.95 -3.98 1.09
N MET A 55 -18.22 -5.24 0.74
CA MET A 55 -17.95 -6.34 1.67
C MET A 55 -16.43 -6.52 1.81
N CYS A 56 -15.93 -6.53 3.04
CA CYS A 56 -14.50 -6.78 3.34
C CYS A 56 -14.03 -8.10 2.70
N LEU A 57 -12.79 -8.18 2.21
CA LEU A 57 -12.28 -9.46 1.69
C LEU A 57 -12.10 -10.47 2.84
N ALA A 58 -12.11 -11.76 2.49
CA ALA A 58 -12.15 -12.84 3.47
C ALA A 58 -10.93 -12.84 4.42
N GLU A 59 -9.77 -12.42 3.91
CA GLU A 59 -8.50 -12.36 4.64
C GLU A 59 -8.22 -11.03 5.38
N GLU A 60 -9.15 -10.07 5.32
CA GLU A 60 -8.91 -8.70 5.80
C GLU A 60 -9.58 -8.38 7.12
N TRP A 61 -10.76 -8.94 7.39
CA TRP A 61 -11.60 -8.55 8.52
C TRP A 61 -10.89 -8.66 9.87
N GLN A 62 -10.09 -9.71 10.09
CA GLN A 62 -9.27 -9.87 11.30
C GLN A 62 -8.18 -8.80 11.42
N ALA A 63 -7.55 -8.46 10.30
CA ALA A 63 -6.45 -7.50 10.27
C ALA A 63 -6.90 -6.06 10.57
N ILE A 64 -8.16 -5.73 10.24
CA ILE A 64 -8.79 -4.46 10.65
C ILE A 64 -9.58 -4.55 11.97
N GLY A 65 -9.54 -5.68 12.67
CA GLY A 65 -10.15 -5.83 13.99
C GLY A 65 -11.68 -5.91 13.99
N LEU A 66 -12.30 -6.30 12.87
CA LEU A 66 -13.73 -6.58 12.85
C LEU A 66 -14.03 -7.92 13.55
N PRO A 67 -15.22 -8.10 14.13
CA PRO A 67 -15.61 -9.38 14.76
C PRO A 67 -15.92 -10.48 13.74
N ARG A 68 -16.27 -10.10 12.50
CA ARG A 68 -16.55 -10.99 11.37
C ARG A 68 -16.44 -10.20 10.07
N ARG A 69 -16.61 -10.88 8.94
CA ARG A 69 -16.71 -10.25 7.63
C ARG A 69 -17.95 -9.34 7.55
N LEU A 70 -17.73 -8.03 7.50
CA LEU A 70 -18.76 -6.99 7.42
C LEU A 70 -18.47 -6.03 6.27
N GLN A 71 -19.39 -5.10 6.03
CA GLN A 71 -19.12 -3.99 5.12
C GLN A 71 -18.05 -3.07 5.70
N VAL A 72 -17.21 -2.55 4.81
CA VAL A 72 -16.11 -1.63 5.07
C VAL A 72 -16.20 -0.47 4.10
N GLN A 73 -15.55 0.63 4.44
CA GLN A 73 -15.20 1.63 3.46
C GLN A 73 -13.96 1.12 2.70
N GLU A 74 -14.14 0.86 1.41
CA GLU A 74 -13.11 0.39 0.48
C GLU A 74 -12.62 1.55 -0.39
N ARG A 75 -11.32 1.56 -0.69
CA ARG A 75 -10.71 2.44 -1.69
C ARG A 75 -9.68 1.66 -2.50
N ASP A 76 -9.84 1.64 -3.82
CA ASP A 76 -8.80 1.14 -4.73
C ASP A 76 -8.26 2.27 -5.61
N VAL A 77 -6.95 2.28 -5.76
CA VAL A 77 -6.21 3.22 -6.61
C VAL A 77 -5.15 2.50 -7.43
N LEU A 78 -4.83 3.01 -8.60
CA LEU A 78 -3.59 2.70 -9.29
C LEU A 78 -2.56 3.78 -9.01
N LEU A 79 -1.37 3.37 -8.58
CA LEU A 79 -0.19 4.23 -8.58
C LEU A 79 0.47 4.07 -9.96
N ARG A 80 0.54 5.17 -10.71
CA ARG A 80 1.09 5.19 -12.07
C ARG A 80 2.42 5.95 -12.12
N CYS A 81 3.33 5.43 -12.91
CA CYS A 81 4.61 6.04 -13.26
C CYS A 81 4.67 6.16 -14.77
N ASP A 82 4.81 7.39 -15.28
CA ASP A 82 4.88 7.69 -16.72
C ASP A 82 3.74 6.99 -17.49
N ASP A 83 2.50 7.18 -17.01
CA ASP A 83 1.27 6.54 -17.49
C ASP A 83 1.11 5.02 -17.27
N HIS A 84 2.16 4.31 -16.84
CA HIS A 84 2.11 2.87 -16.63
C HIS A 84 1.67 2.51 -15.20
N PRO A 85 0.72 1.57 -15.01
CA PRO A 85 0.30 1.15 -13.68
C PRO A 85 1.39 0.29 -13.01
N MET A 86 1.81 0.70 -11.82
CA MET A 86 2.88 0.03 -11.08
C MET A 86 2.35 -0.74 -9.88
N VAL A 87 1.35 -0.18 -9.20
CA VAL A 87 0.78 -0.80 -7.99
C VAL A 87 -0.72 -0.55 -7.91
N LEU A 88 -1.49 -1.59 -7.59
CA LEU A 88 -2.84 -1.44 -7.06
C LEU A 88 -2.75 -1.22 -5.55
N GLY A 89 -3.14 -0.04 -5.08
CA GLY A 89 -3.35 0.24 -3.66
C GLY A 89 -4.79 -0.04 -3.27
N HIS A 90 -5.00 -1.01 -2.40
CA HIS A 90 -6.28 -1.38 -1.81
C HIS A 90 -6.28 -0.97 -0.33
N THR A 91 -7.28 -0.20 0.09
CA THR A 91 -7.40 0.26 1.48
C THR A 91 -8.78 -0.05 2.01
N VAL A 92 -8.84 -0.57 3.24
CA VAL A 92 -10.09 -0.84 3.95
C VAL A 92 -10.08 -0.24 5.35
N LEU A 93 -11.25 0.27 5.73
CA LEU A 93 -11.58 0.85 7.03
C LEU A 93 -12.92 0.30 7.50
N ALA A 94 -13.10 0.11 8.80
CA ALA A 94 -14.42 -0.15 9.36
C ALA A 94 -15.39 1.02 9.05
N LEU A 95 -16.69 0.73 8.89
CA LEU A 95 -17.68 1.78 8.53
C LEU A 95 -17.94 2.79 9.64
N ASP A 96 -17.66 2.42 10.88
CA ASP A 96 -17.73 3.27 12.07
C ASP A 96 -16.45 4.10 12.27
N ALA A 97 -15.45 3.93 11.41
CA ALA A 97 -14.23 4.74 11.45
C ALA A 97 -14.57 6.22 11.27
N THR A 98 -14.09 7.03 12.20
CA THR A 98 -14.47 8.44 12.31
C THR A 98 -13.51 9.34 11.53
N THR A 99 -13.97 10.55 11.19
CA THR A 99 -13.10 11.63 10.69
C THR A 99 -12.05 12.05 11.72
N THR A 100 -12.32 11.82 13.01
CA THR A 100 -11.35 12.09 14.08
C THR A 100 -10.19 11.10 14.08
N GLU A 101 -10.42 9.87 13.62
CA GLU A 101 -9.41 8.82 13.41
C GLU A 101 -8.74 8.96 12.05
N TRP A 102 -9.48 9.25 10.98
CA TRP A 102 -8.96 9.34 9.61
C TRP A 102 -9.49 10.57 8.85
N PRO A 103 -9.05 11.79 9.20
CA PRO A 103 -9.67 13.04 8.76
C PRO A 103 -9.63 13.26 7.24
N PHE A 104 -8.61 12.72 6.57
CA PHE A 104 -8.39 12.90 5.14
C PHE A 104 -9.08 11.84 4.28
N PHE A 105 -9.49 10.71 4.85
CA PHE A 105 -9.83 9.53 4.04
C PHE A 105 -11.00 9.79 3.08
N GLY A 106 -12.05 10.48 3.56
CA GLY A 106 -13.20 10.86 2.75
C GLY A 106 -12.88 11.85 1.63
N THR A 107 -11.81 12.64 1.76
CA THR A 107 -11.46 13.75 0.85
C THR A 107 -10.21 13.47 0.00
N LEU A 108 -9.67 12.25 0.05
CA LEU A 108 -8.43 11.91 -0.68
C LEU A 108 -8.52 12.13 -2.18
N GLY A 109 -9.67 11.88 -2.82
CA GLY A 109 -9.80 12.03 -4.27
C GLY A 109 -8.73 11.23 -5.03
N GLU A 110 -7.85 11.92 -5.74
CA GLU A 110 -6.66 11.38 -6.46
C GLU A 110 -5.34 11.67 -5.73
N ARG A 111 -5.38 11.90 -4.42
CA ARG A 111 -4.18 12.02 -3.59
C ARG A 111 -3.73 10.65 -3.11
N SER A 112 -2.41 10.51 -2.94
CA SER A 112 -1.83 9.31 -2.35
C SER A 112 -2.17 9.22 -0.87
N LEU A 113 -2.35 8.00 -0.39
CA LEU A 113 -2.51 7.74 1.04
C LEU A 113 -1.16 7.88 1.78
N GLY A 114 -0.05 7.52 1.12
CA GLY A 114 1.29 7.51 1.71
C GLY A 114 1.79 8.90 2.10
N THR A 115 1.54 9.93 1.30
CA THR A 115 1.89 11.31 1.67
C THR A 115 1.19 11.76 2.94
N THR A 116 -0.02 11.29 3.20
CA THR A 116 -0.79 11.72 4.38
C THR A 116 -0.53 10.85 5.60
N LEU A 117 -0.40 9.52 5.43
CA LEU A 117 -0.14 8.60 6.54
C LEU A 117 1.25 8.82 7.15
N PHE A 118 2.27 9.01 6.32
CA PHE A 118 3.66 9.09 6.81
C PHE A 118 4.03 10.48 7.34
N GLY A 119 3.22 11.51 7.06
CA GLY A 119 3.41 12.86 7.58
C GLY A 119 2.70 13.11 8.92
N ASP A 120 1.81 12.21 9.36
CA ASP A 120 1.05 12.37 10.61
C ASP A 120 1.74 11.61 11.76
N PRO A 121 2.27 12.31 12.79
CA PRO A 121 3.00 11.67 13.90
C PRO A 121 2.10 10.80 14.78
N LEU A 122 0.78 10.90 14.68
CA LEU A 122 -0.17 10.04 15.40
C LEU A 122 -0.43 8.71 14.69
N VAL A 123 0.07 8.55 13.46
CA VAL A 123 -0.06 7.31 12.70
C VAL A 123 1.07 6.36 13.06
N GLN A 124 0.69 5.18 13.53
CA GLN A 124 1.61 4.08 13.76
C GLN A 124 1.42 3.00 12.70
N ARG A 125 2.52 2.61 12.06
CA ARG A 125 2.54 1.52 11.09
C ARG A 125 2.87 0.20 11.79
N GLY A 126 2.02 -0.80 11.60
CA GLY A 126 2.26 -2.17 12.03
C GLY A 126 3.29 -2.92 11.19
N GLN A 127 3.44 -4.21 11.46
CA GLN A 127 4.34 -5.07 10.70
C GLN A 127 3.86 -5.24 9.24
N LEU A 128 4.83 -5.25 8.33
CA LEU A 128 4.60 -5.65 6.94
C LEU A 128 4.38 -7.16 6.85
N GLN A 129 3.34 -7.55 6.13
CA GLN A 129 3.09 -8.94 5.74
C GLN A 129 3.11 -9.06 4.22
N PHE A 130 3.46 -10.23 3.70
CA PHE A 130 3.73 -10.49 2.29
C PHE A 130 2.92 -11.69 1.80
N ALA A 131 2.45 -11.65 0.55
CA ALA A 131 1.74 -12.77 -0.07
C ALA A 131 1.99 -12.87 -1.58
N ARG A 132 1.65 -14.02 -2.15
CA ARG A 132 1.46 -14.22 -3.60
C ARG A 132 -0.03 -14.38 -3.88
N LEU A 133 -0.57 -13.55 -4.77
CA LEU A 133 -1.98 -13.51 -5.15
C LEU A 133 -2.16 -14.19 -6.51
N TYR A 134 -3.04 -15.19 -6.58
CA TYR A 134 -3.29 -15.97 -7.79
C TYR A 134 -4.42 -15.34 -8.62
N GLY A 135 -4.56 -15.76 -9.88
CA GLY A 135 -5.45 -15.11 -10.85
C GLY A 135 -6.91 -14.97 -10.41
N ASP A 136 -7.41 -15.87 -9.56
CA ASP A 136 -8.78 -15.85 -9.08
C ASP A 136 -8.99 -14.97 -7.83
N HIS A 137 -7.91 -14.46 -7.22
CA HIS A 137 -7.96 -13.53 -6.10
C HIS A 137 -8.68 -12.22 -6.51
N PRO A 138 -9.59 -11.67 -5.68
CA PRO A 138 -10.37 -10.48 -6.02
C PRO A 138 -9.52 -9.29 -6.47
N LEU A 139 -8.42 -9.01 -5.77
CA LEU A 139 -7.51 -7.91 -6.14
C LEU A 139 -6.83 -8.14 -7.50
N VAL A 140 -6.48 -9.38 -7.86
CA VAL A 140 -5.87 -9.69 -9.18
C VAL A 140 -6.90 -9.50 -10.29
N ARG A 141 -8.15 -9.92 -10.09
CA ARG A 141 -9.25 -9.65 -11.04
C ARG A 141 -9.48 -8.14 -11.24
N ARG A 142 -9.36 -7.34 -10.17
CA ARG A 142 -9.46 -5.87 -10.27
C ARG A 142 -8.30 -5.27 -11.05
N MET A 143 -7.07 -5.77 -10.87
CA MET A 143 -5.91 -5.36 -11.68
C MET A 143 -6.14 -5.69 -13.16
N CYS A 144 -6.55 -6.92 -13.48
CA CYS A 144 -6.91 -7.34 -14.84
C CYS A 144 -7.90 -6.38 -15.50
N ALA A 145 -9.03 -6.11 -14.82
CA ALA A 145 -10.06 -5.20 -15.32
C ALA A 145 -9.54 -3.76 -15.52
N ALA A 146 -8.69 -3.27 -14.62
CA ALA A 146 -8.15 -1.92 -14.69
C ALA A 146 -7.03 -1.74 -15.73
N SER A 147 -6.35 -2.82 -16.11
CA SER A 147 -5.28 -2.83 -17.13
C SER A 147 -5.70 -3.42 -18.47
N GLY A 148 -6.96 -3.84 -18.64
CA GLY A 148 -7.44 -4.50 -19.86
C GLY A 148 -6.74 -5.83 -20.16
N LYS A 149 -6.27 -6.53 -19.12
CA LYS A 149 -5.61 -7.85 -19.24
C LYS A 149 -6.60 -8.94 -18.86
N ASP A 150 -6.61 -10.07 -19.56
CA ASP A 150 -7.46 -11.21 -19.19
C ASP A 150 -6.95 -11.91 -17.93
N ASN A 151 -5.64 -12.12 -17.84
CA ASN A 151 -4.98 -12.73 -16.70
C ASN A 151 -3.52 -12.25 -16.56
N PHE A 152 -2.88 -12.68 -15.48
CA PHE A 152 -1.44 -12.63 -15.32
C PHE A 152 -0.88 -14.07 -15.38
N PRO A 153 0.27 -14.29 -16.04
CA PRO A 153 0.81 -15.63 -16.26
C PRO A 153 1.39 -16.28 -14.99
N TYR A 154 1.59 -15.50 -13.92
CA TYR A 154 2.08 -15.95 -12.62
C TYR A 154 1.39 -15.19 -11.48
N PRO A 155 1.47 -15.72 -10.24
CA PRO A 155 0.94 -15.02 -9.08
C PRO A 155 1.63 -13.68 -8.87
N LEU A 156 0.86 -12.65 -8.55
CA LEU A 156 1.37 -11.31 -8.27
C LEU A 156 1.82 -11.21 -6.82
N TRP A 157 2.89 -10.48 -6.56
CA TRP A 157 3.33 -10.22 -5.20
C TRP A 157 2.52 -9.09 -4.59
N ALA A 158 2.25 -9.22 -3.31
CA ALA A 158 1.57 -8.23 -2.52
C ALA A 158 2.23 -8.05 -1.17
N ARG A 159 2.08 -6.85 -0.61
CA ARG A 159 2.36 -6.59 0.79
C ARG A 159 1.17 -5.90 1.44
N ARG A 160 1.02 -6.04 2.75
CA ARG A 160 0.03 -5.29 3.52
C ARG A 160 0.58 -4.83 4.85
N SER A 161 -0.02 -3.78 5.38
CA SER A 161 0.28 -3.26 6.71
C SER A 161 -0.97 -2.66 7.33
N ALA A 162 -1.22 -2.96 8.59
CA ALA A 162 -2.17 -2.21 9.39
C ALA A 162 -1.54 -0.87 9.80
N PHE A 163 -2.34 0.19 9.76
CA PHE A 163 -2.02 1.51 10.29
C PHE A 163 -3.03 1.81 11.40
N ARG A 164 -2.52 2.34 12.51
CA ARG A 164 -3.32 2.72 13.67
C ARG A 164 -3.19 4.20 13.89
N ARG A 165 -4.32 4.85 14.17
CA ARG A 165 -4.37 6.24 14.60
C ARG A 165 -5.51 6.39 15.59
N LYS A 166 -5.17 6.77 16.83
CA LYS A 166 -6.10 6.66 17.97
C LYS A 166 -6.61 5.21 18.09
N THR A 167 -7.92 5.01 18.15
CA THR A 167 -8.58 3.69 18.16
C THR A 167 -8.79 3.10 16.76
N GLY A 168 -8.66 3.92 15.71
CA GLY A 168 -8.96 3.52 14.35
C GLY A 168 -7.88 2.63 13.74
N VAL A 169 -8.32 1.62 12.98
CA VAL A 169 -7.45 0.72 12.22
C VAL A 169 -7.76 0.84 10.73
N MET A 170 -6.71 1.00 9.94
CA MET A 170 -6.72 0.99 8.48
C MET A 170 -5.83 -0.12 7.98
N LEU A 171 -6.31 -0.95 7.07
CA LEU A 171 -5.44 -1.90 6.36
C LEU A 171 -5.16 -1.38 4.97
N VAL A 172 -3.88 -1.34 4.61
CA VAL A 172 -3.42 -1.01 3.27
C VAL A 172 -2.75 -2.25 2.70
N THR A 173 -3.24 -2.70 1.55
CA THR A 173 -2.69 -3.78 0.75
C THR A 173 -2.21 -3.19 -0.57
N GLU A 174 -0.96 -3.46 -0.93
CA GLU A 174 -0.32 -3.02 -2.17
C GLU A 174 0.00 -4.27 -3.00
N VAL A 175 -0.55 -4.35 -4.21
CA VAL A 175 -0.31 -5.44 -5.17
C VAL A 175 0.50 -4.89 -6.34
N PHE A 176 1.62 -5.55 -6.63
CA PHE A 176 2.62 -5.06 -7.57
C PHE A 176 2.36 -5.59 -8.98
N PHE A 177 2.34 -4.67 -9.95
CA PHE A 177 2.39 -5.04 -11.36
C PHE A 177 3.80 -5.53 -11.70
N PRO A 178 3.95 -6.54 -12.61
CA PRO A 178 5.25 -7.00 -13.09
C PRO A 178 6.21 -5.90 -13.53
N GLU A 179 5.66 -4.87 -14.18
CA GLU A 179 6.37 -3.75 -14.78
C GLU A 179 7.18 -2.95 -13.73
N ILE A 180 6.87 -3.08 -12.42
CA ILE A 180 7.63 -2.39 -11.37
C ILE A 180 9.08 -2.87 -11.27
N GLU A 181 9.38 -4.10 -11.69
CA GLU A 181 10.75 -4.64 -11.67
C GLU A 181 11.66 -3.95 -12.70
N GLU A 182 11.07 -3.30 -13.70
CA GLU A 182 11.77 -2.57 -14.76
C GLU A 182 12.09 -1.11 -14.36
N LEU A 183 11.45 -0.59 -13.30
CA LEU A 183 11.66 0.77 -12.83
C LEU A 183 13.07 0.99 -12.28
N ARG A 184 13.90 1.60 -13.12
CA ARG A 184 15.21 2.12 -12.70
C ARG A 184 15.04 3.47 -12.03
N ARG A 185 15.88 3.77 -11.05
CA ARG A 185 15.89 5.10 -10.43
C ARG A 185 16.10 6.13 -11.54
N ALA A 186 15.15 7.06 -11.68
CA ALA A 186 15.33 8.17 -12.59
C ALA A 186 16.52 8.97 -12.06
N ARG A 187 17.54 9.21 -12.90
CA ARG A 187 18.53 10.23 -12.56
C ARG A 187 17.72 11.52 -12.44
N PRO A 188 17.69 12.21 -11.29
CA PRO A 188 17.03 13.50 -11.26
C PRO A 188 17.75 14.38 -12.29
N ASP A 189 17.02 14.87 -13.29
CA ASP A 189 17.53 15.97 -14.10
C ASP A 189 17.69 17.15 -13.13
N ILE A 190 18.94 17.43 -12.75
CA ILE A 190 19.35 18.51 -11.84
C ILE A 190 18.86 19.90 -12.34
N LYS A 191 18.32 19.99 -13.57
CA LYS A 191 17.82 21.21 -14.20
C LYS A 191 16.38 21.60 -13.85
N LEU A 192 15.58 20.78 -13.14
CA LEU A 192 14.21 21.16 -12.75
C LEU A 192 14.06 21.66 -11.30
N LEU A 193 15.15 21.77 -10.54
CA LEU A 193 15.16 22.53 -9.30
C LEU A 193 15.40 24.01 -9.63
N SER A 194 14.32 24.76 -9.88
CA SER A 194 14.36 26.22 -9.86
C SER A 194 14.86 26.72 -8.48
N PRO A 195 15.56 27.87 -8.39
CA PRO A 195 16.39 28.23 -7.24
C PRO A 195 15.65 28.71 -5.98
N ASP A 196 14.32 28.67 -5.93
CA ASP A 196 13.56 29.41 -4.90
C ASP A 196 13.31 28.63 -3.59
N PHE A 197 13.86 27.41 -3.45
CA PHE A 197 13.90 26.75 -2.15
C PHE A 197 15.18 27.15 -1.40
N SER A 198 15.09 28.27 -0.67
CA SER A 198 16.03 28.60 0.38
C SER A 198 16.01 27.50 1.44
N VAL A 199 17.06 26.68 1.42
CA VAL A 199 17.36 25.71 2.47
C VAL A 199 17.80 26.51 3.69
N SER A 200 16.90 26.73 4.64
CA SER A 200 17.29 27.02 6.02
C SER A 200 17.92 25.75 6.58
N SER A 201 19.23 25.79 6.66
CA SER A 201 20.09 24.81 7.33
C SER A 201 19.78 24.75 8.82
N ASP A 202 18.89 23.84 9.26
CA ASP A 202 18.98 23.26 10.61
C ASP A 202 17.98 22.12 10.84
N LEU A 203 18.27 20.94 10.32
CA LEU A 203 17.66 19.69 10.81
C LEU A 203 18.70 18.56 10.83
N SER A 204 19.92 18.88 11.27
CA SER A 204 20.89 17.89 11.74
C SER A 204 20.77 17.77 13.26
N ARG A 205 19.63 17.27 13.75
CA ARG A 205 19.48 16.77 15.13
C ARG A 205 18.05 16.21 15.32
N HIS A 206 18.00 14.96 15.81
CA HIS A 206 16.83 14.27 16.40
C HIS A 206 15.96 13.44 15.43
N ILE A 207 16.54 12.38 14.86
CA ILE A 207 15.79 11.15 14.55
C ILE A 207 15.93 10.24 15.77
N HIS A 208 14.90 10.16 16.60
CA HIS A 208 14.79 9.10 17.62
C HIS A 208 14.31 7.81 16.96
N PRO A 209 15.04 6.68 17.09
CA PRO A 209 14.54 5.40 16.63
C PRO A 209 13.56 4.84 17.65
N ALA A 210 12.26 4.91 17.35
CA ALA A 210 11.25 4.19 18.12
C ALA A 210 11.26 2.70 17.68
N HIS A 211 12.19 1.93 18.24
CA HIS A 211 12.12 0.48 18.26
C HIS A 211 11.22 0.03 19.41
N GLN A 212 10.02 -0.47 19.09
CA GLN A 212 9.35 -1.46 19.92
C GLN A 212 8.60 -2.44 19.02
N LEU A 213 9.22 -3.59 18.79
CA LEU A 213 8.55 -4.80 18.33
C LEU A 213 7.60 -5.23 19.46
N LEU A 214 6.32 -4.98 19.31
CA LEU A 214 5.30 -5.62 20.13
C LEU A 214 4.60 -6.66 19.26
N SER A 215 4.90 -7.94 19.52
CA SER A 215 4.05 -9.04 19.07
C SER A 215 2.82 -9.02 19.98
N PHE A 216 1.67 -8.64 19.46
CA PHE A 216 0.46 -8.60 20.25
C PHE A 216 -0.22 -9.97 20.19
N GLY A 217 -0.18 -10.66 21.34
CA GLY A 217 -0.95 -11.88 21.57
C GLY A 217 -2.45 -11.62 21.49
N ALA A 218 -3.18 -12.62 21.01
CA ALA A 218 -4.63 -12.64 21.04
C ALA A 218 -5.09 -12.57 22.49
N ALA A 219 -5.78 -11.49 22.86
CA ALA A 219 -6.57 -11.46 24.08
C ALA A 219 -7.83 -12.30 23.86
N ARG A 220 -8.12 -13.11 24.88
CA ARG A 220 -9.13 -14.17 24.96
C ARG A 220 -10.56 -13.70 24.70
#